data_AF-A0A529N9N7-F1
#
_entry.id   AF-A0A529N9N7-F1
#
_cell.length_a   1.000
_cell.length_b   1.000
_cell.length_c   1.000
_cell.angle_alpha   90.00
_cell.angle_beta   90.00
_cell.angle_gamma   90.00
#
_symmetry.space_group_name_H-M   'P 1'
#
loop_
_entity.id
_entity.type
_entity.pdbx_description
1 polymer ?
#
loop_
_entity_poly.entity_id
_entity_poly.type
_entity_poly.pdbx_seq_one_letter_code
_entity_poly.pdbx_strand_id
1 'polypeptide(L)' 'MTGTRGPLNAFLDLDDIPVSNAQSGPLAGLRLAVKDIYDVAGYRTGCGNPQKYQEASPAPATAPAVQA' A
#
# COMPACT_ATOMS: atom_id res chain seq x y z
N MET A 1 -13.62 5.43 -4.21
CA MET A 1 -13.00 4.43 -3.33
C MET A 1 -13.02 3.13 -4.10
N THR A 2 -11.90 2.43 -4.18
CA THR A 2 -11.95 1.00 -4.50
C THR A 2 -12.73 0.29 -3.39
N GLY A 3 -13.30 -0.87 -3.71
CA GLY A 3 -13.97 -1.69 -2.69
C GLY A 3 -12.99 -2.13 -1.60
N THR A 4 -13.48 -2.99 -0.70
CA THR A 4 -12.63 -3.65 0.30
C THR A 4 -12.71 -5.15 0.11
N ARG A 5 -11.61 -5.86 0.41
CA ARG A 5 -11.53 -7.32 0.31
C ARG A 5 -11.36 -8.00 1.68
N GLY A 6 -11.80 -9.25 1.76
CA GLY A 6 -11.73 -10.10 2.95
C GLY A 6 -12.90 -9.92 3.92
N PRO A 7 -13.04 -10.82 4.91
CA PRO A 7 -14.23 -10.89 5.77
C PRO A 7 -14.40 -9.70 6.73
N LEU A 8 -13.34 -8.92 6.92
CA LEU A 8 -13.32 -7.77 7.83
C LEU A 8 -13.29 -6.42 7.11
N ASN A 9 -13.31 -6.41 5.77
CA ASN A 9 -13.18 -5.18 4.97
C ASN A 9 -11.95 -4.33 5.34
N ALA A 10 -10.86 -5.00 5.77
CA ALA A 10 -9.68 -4.34 6.32
C ALA A 10 -8.65 -3.93 5.25
N PHE A 11 -8.75 -4.47 4.04
CA PHE A 11 -7.84 -4.18 2.93
C PHE A 11 -8.62 -3.55 1.78
N LEU A 12 -8.01 -2.56 1.13
CA LEU A 12 -8.51 -2.05 -0.14
C LEU A 12 -8.44 -3.14 -1.21
N ASP A 13 -9.42 -3.15 -2.10
CA ASP A 13 -9.46 -4.02 -3.27
C ASP A 13 -8.66 -3.37 -4.41
N LEU A 14 -7.35 -3.60 -4.38
CA LEU A 14 -6.37 -3.06 -5.32
C LEU A 14 -5.65 -4.22 -6.01
N ASP A 15 -5.15 -3.97 -7.22
CA ASP A 15 -4.23 -4.90 -7.89
C ASP A 15 -2.95 -5.08 -7.06
N ASP A 16 -2.48 -6.32 -6.96
CA ASP A 16 -1.24 -6.62 -6.25
C ASP A 16 -0.03 -6.26 -7.14
N ILE A 17 0.56 -5.08 -6.90
CA ILE A 17 1.78 -4.59 -7.55
C ILE A 17 3.01 -5.16 -6.82
N PRO A 18 4.02 -5.69 -7.53
CA PRO A 18 5.29 -6.10 -6.93
C PRO A 18 5.98 -4.94 -6.21
N VAL A 19 6.31 -5.13 -4.94
CA VAL A 19 7.04 -4.15 -4.12
C VAL A 19 8.40 -4.72 -3.73
N SER A 20 9.46 -3.91 -3.90
CA SER A 20 10.80 -4.26 -3.43
C SER A 20 10.80 -4.59 -1.94
N ASN A 21 11.46 -5.68 -1.57
CA ASN A 21 11.57 -6.16 -0.19
C ASN A 21 12.97 -6.73 0.08
N ALA A 22 13.40 -6.66 1.34
CA ALA A 22 14.69 -7.16 1.76
C ALA A 22 14.70 -8.70 1.76
N GLN A 23 15.75 -9.28 1.18
CA GLN A 23 15.93 -10.75 1.10
C GLN A 23 16.55 -11.32 2.39
N SER A 24 16.96 -10.48 3.34
CA SER A 24 17.57 -10.87 4.60
C SER A 24 17.23 -9.87 5.72
N GLY A 25 17.49 -10.26 6.97
CA GLY A 25 17.16 -9.47 8.16
C GLY A 25 16.00 -10.04 8.97
N PRO A 26 15.72 -9.48 10.15
CA PRO A 26 14.77 -10.05 11.11
C PRO A 26 13.30 -10.09 10.64
N LEU A 27 12.97 -9.33 9.59
CA LEU A 27 11.62 -9.27 9.01
C LEU A 27 11.52 -9.91 7.62
N ALA A 28 12.62 -10.46 7.08
CA ALA A 28 12.61 -11.09 5.76
C ALA A 28 11.63 -12.28 5.71
N GLY A 29 10.85 -12.37 4.64
CA GLY A 29 9.80 -13.39 4.47
C GLY A 29 8.50 -13.14 5.23
N LEU A 30 8.43 -12.12 6.08
CA LEU A 30 7.19 -11.69 6.73
C LEU A 30 6.40 -10.75 5.82
N ARG A 31 5.08 -10.64 6.08
CA ARG A 31 4.18 -9.73 5.38
C ARG A 31 3.76 -8.58 6.28
N LEU A 32 3.80 -7.37 5.76
CA LEU A 32 3.33 -6.15 6.42
C LEU A 32 2.08 -5.62 5.73
N ALA A 33 1.05 -5.27 6.51
CA ALA A 33 -0.05 -4.45 6.04
C ALA A 33 0.27 -2.97 6.26
N VAL A 34 0.10 -2.15 5.24
CA VAL A 34 0.40 -0.71 5.28
C VAL A 34 -0.91 0.06 5.27
N LYS A 35 -1.07 0.99 6.21
CA LYS A 35 -2.24 1.88 6.23
C LYS A 35 -2.21 2.78 5.00
N ASP A 36 -3.37 3.05 4.39
CA ASP A 36 -3.55 3.90 3.19
C ASP A 36 -3.28 5.40 3.43
N ILE A 37 -2.30 5.73 4.27
CA ILE A 37 -1.77 7.07 4.50
C ILE A 37 -0.26 7.15 4.24
N TYR A 38 0.37 6.00 3.97
CA TYR A 38 1.77 5.90 3.58
C TYR A 38 1.85 5.59 2.09
N ASP A 39 2.74 6.28 1.40
CA ASP A 39 3.04 5.97 0.01
C ASP A 39 3.78 4.63 -0.12
N VAL A 40 3.32 3.82 -1.07
CA VAL A 40 4.01 2.62 -1.54
C VAL A 40 4.20 2.79 -3.04
N ALA A 41 5.43 2.68 -3.54
CA ALA A 41 5.73 2.92 -4.95
C ALA A 41 4.81 2.10 -5.88
N GLY A 42 4.21 2.76 -6.88
CA GLY A 42 3.26 2.16 -7.81
C GLY A 42 1.78 2.19 -7.36
N TYR A 43 1.50 2.34 -6.07
CA TYR A 43 0.12 2.49 -5.57
C TYR A 43 -0.31 3.96 -5.49
N ARG A 44 -1.62 4.19 -5.61
CA ARG A 44 -2.23 5.48 -5.29
C ARG A 44 -2.61 5.51 -3.80
N THR A 45 -2.27 6.61 -3.12
CA THR A 45 -2.60 6.78 -1.70
C THR A 45 -3.92 7.54 -1.55
N GLY A 46 -4.95 6.87 -1.04
CA GLY A 46 -6.32 7.41 -0.91
C GLY A 46 -6.61 8.12 0.40
N CYS A 47 -5.87 7.84 1.48
CA CYS A 47 -6.15 8.33 2.84
C CYS A 47 -7.58 8.08 3.32
N GLY A 48 -8.18 6.98 2.87
CA GLY A 48 -9.60 6.71 3.16
C GLY A 48 -10.57 7.73 2.57
N ASN A 49 -10.14 8.54 1.61
CA ASN A 49 -10.96 9.54 0.92
C ASN A 49 -11.12 9.17 -0.58
N PRO A 50 -12.36 8.92 -1.04
CA PRO A 50 -12.65 8.59 -2.44
C PRO A 50 -12.13 9.62 -3.46
N GLN A 51 -12.27 10.91 -3.17
CA GLN A 51 -11.86 12.00 -4.06
C GLN A 51 -10.34 12.07 -4.14
N LYS A 52 -9.65 12.01 -3.00
CA LYS A 52 -8.19 11.99 -2.96
C LYS A 52 -7.63 10.83 -3.78
N TYR A 53 -8.24 9.64 -3.68
CA TYR A 53 -7.82 8.48 -4.48
C TYR A 53 -8.01 8.70 -5.99
N GLN A 54 -9.11 9.36 -6.40
CA GLN A 54 -9.38 9.66 -7.81
C GLN A 54 -8.38 10.65 -8.38
N GLU A 55 -8.00 11.66 -7.60
CA GLU A 55 -7.04 12.70 -7.97
C GLU A 55 -5.57 12.24 -7.84
N ALA A 56 -5.31 11.21 -7.02
CA ALA A 56 -3.97 10.69 -6.80
C ALA A 56 -3.41 9.98 -8.04
N SER A 57 -2.13 10.26 -8.30
CA SER A 57 -1.29 9.46 -9.21
C SER A 57 -0.57 8.37 -8.41
N PRO A 58 -0.13 7.28 -9.06
CA PRO A 58 0.78 6.30 -8.45
C PRO A 58 1.99 6.98 -7.80
N ALA A 59 2.33 6.59 -6.58
CA ALA A 59 3.45 7.15 -5.86
C ALA A 59 4.78 6.77 -6.56
N PRO A 60 5.69 7.73 -6.75
CA PRO A 60 6.98 7.46 -7.40
C PRO A 60 7.98 6.75 -6.47
N ALA A 61 7.74 6.79 -5.15
CA ALA A 61 8.62 6.21 -4.14
C ALA A 61 7.82 5.72 -2.93
N THR A 62 8.37 4.73 -2.22
CA THR A 62 7.84 4.23 -0.95
C THR A 62 8.28 5.13 0.19
N ALA A 63 7.36 5.46 1.10
CA ALA A 63 7.61 6.29 2.27
C ALA A 63 8.74 5.70 3.15
N PRO A 64 9.60 6.51 3.78
CA PRO A 64 10.77 6.01 4.53
C PRO A 64 10.48 4.95 5.60
N ALA A 65 9.32 5.04 6.26
CA ALA A 65 8.90 4.08 7.28
C ALA A 65 8.49 2.70 6.71
N VAL A 66 8.32 2.59 5.39
CA VAL A 66 7.83 1.38 4.68
C VAL A 66 8.91 0.83 3.74
N GLN A 67 10.08 1.46 3.67
CA GLN A 67 11.19 0.97 2.84
C GLN A 67 11.75 -0.36 3.36
N ALA A 68 12.29 -1.14 2.42
CA ALA A 68 12.90 -2.44 2.65
C ALA A 68 14.27 -2.34 3.34
#